data_AF-A0A925UBA5-F1
#
_entry.id   AF-A0A925UBA5-F1
#
_cell.length_a   1.000
_cell.length_b   1.000
_cell.length_c   1.000
_cell.angle_alpha   90.00
_cell.angle_beta   90.00
_cell.angle_gamma   90.00
#
_symmetry.space_group_name_H-M   'P 1'
#
loop_
_entity.id
_entity.type
_entity.pdbx_description
1 polymer ?
#
loop_
_entity_poly.entity_id
_entity_poly.type
_entity_poly.pdbx_seq_one_letter_code
_entity_poly.pdbx_strand_id
1 'polypeptide(L)'
;MDIPSVNEKVETIALKCPGCGQTEDYKPRNIKLEWVYEPNGRPADKYFNLPLWLTENVKGEVLWAINYKHLDYLKQYIQADLRERNGRLGWTMVEKLPEWMKSAKNRESVIKAIEKLEKK
;
A
#
# COMPACT_ATOMS: atom_id res chain seq x y z
N MET A 1 -9.72 -12.57 32.37
CA MET A 1 -8.65 -11.59 32.66
C MET A 1 -8.94 -10.43 31.74
N ASP A 2 -9.58 -9.39 32.25
CA ASP A 2 -9.99 -8.25 31.44
C ASP A 2 -8.81 -7.30 31.32
N ILE A 3 -8.23 -7.22 30.13
CA ILE A 3 -7.16 -6.28 29.83
C ILE A 3 -7.84 -4.97 29.38
N PRO A 4 -7.61 -3.84 30.07
CA PRO A 4 -8.17 -2.55 29.66
C PRO A 4 -7.68 -2.14 28.26
N SER A 5 -8.42 -1.25 27.61
CA SER A 5 -8.13 -0.76 26.24
C SER A 5 -6.64 -0.42 26.07
N VAL A 6 -5.98 -1.14 25.15
CA VAL A 6 -4.52 -1.12 24.96
C VAL A 6 -4.05 -0.04 23.98
N ASN A 7 -4.98 0.81 23.51
CA ASN A 7 -4.69 1.83 22.50
C ASN A 7 -3.99 3.06 23.07
N GLU A 8 -4.03 3.25 24.39
CA GLU A 8 -3.37 4.37 25.07
C GLU A 8 -2.24 3.86 25.96
N LYS A 9 -1.10 4.58 25.93
CA LYS A 9 0.02 4.24 26.79
C LYS A 9 -0.33 4.62 28.22
N VAL A 10 -0.31 3.63 29.10
CA VAL A 10 -0.55 3.81 30.53
C VAL A 10 0.69 3.39 31.32
N GLU A 11 0.95 4.09 32.42
CA GLU A 11 2.10 3.80 33.28
C GLU A 11 1.86 2.58 34.18
N THR A 12 0.60 2.30 34.53
CA THR A 12 0.21 1.21 35.42
C THR A 12 -1.18 0.70 35.05
N ILE A 13 -1.40 -0.60 35.15
CA ILE A 13 -2.70 -1.26 35.00
C ILE A 13 -2.98 -2.16 36.20
N ALA A 14 -4.21 -2.10 36.71
CA ALA A 14 -4.66 -3.02 37.75
C ALA A 14 -5.07 -4.36 37.11
N LEU A 15 -4.41 -5.45 37.51
CA LEU A 15 -4.69 -6.80 37.01
C LEU A 15 -5.34 -7.63 38.11
N LYS A 16 -6.56 -8.10 37.85
CA LYS A 16 -7.27 -9.03 38.74
C LYS A 16 -6.95 -10.48 38.37
N CYS A 17 -6.41 -11.24 39.33
CA CYS A 17 -6.18 -12.67 39.17
C CYS A 17 -7.53 -13.42 39.09
N PRO A 18 -7.79 -14.19 38.03
CA PRO A 18 -9.04 -14.94 37.90
C PRO A 18 -9.14 -16.14 38.86
N GLY A 19 -8.01 -16.61 39.41
CA GLY A 19 -7.98 -17.75 40.33
C GLY A 19 -8.23 -17.38 41.79
N CYS A 20 -7.48 -16.41 42.34
CA CYS A 20 -7.58 -16.00 43.74
C CYS A 20 -8.33 -14.68 43.98
N GLY A 21 -8.66 -13.93 42.93
CA GLY A 21 -9.39 -12.67 43.02
C GLY A 21 -8.57 -11.45 43.47
N GLN A 22 -7.31 -11.64 43.85
CA GLN A 22 -6.39 -10.55 44.22
C GLN A 22 -6.12 -9.63 43.01
N THR A 23 -6.04 -8.33 43.27
CA THR A 23 -5.70 -7.31 42.28
C THR A 23 -4.33 -6.73 42.59
N GLU A 24 -3.46 -6.65 41.59
CA GLU A 24 -2.13 -6.03 41.70
C GLU A 24 -1.91 -5.00 40.60
N ASP A 25 -1.09 -3.99 40.91
CA ASP A 25 -0.65 -2.98 39.96
C ASP A 25 0.54 -3.50 39.15
N TYR A 26 0.36 -3.56 37.84
CA TYR A 26 1.38 -4.02 36.90
C TYR A 26 1.85 -2.87 36.01
N LYS A 27 3.16 -2.76 35.82
CA LYS A 27 3.77 -1.79 34.89
C LYS A 27 3.84 -2.41 33.48
N PRO A 28 2.99 -2.01 32.53
CA PRO A 28 2.96 -2.62 31.22
C PRO A 28 4.17 -2.22 30.38
N ARG A 29 4.60 -3.13 29.50
CA ARG A 29 5.59 -2.83 28.46
C ARG A 29 4.89 -2.19 27.26
N ASN A 30 5.00 -0.87 27.14
CA ASN A 30 4.46 -0.11 26.01
C ASN A 30 5.37 -0.22 24.77
N ILE A 31 5.14 -1.23 23.92
CA ILE A 31 5.85 -1.40 22.64
C ILE A 31 5.02 -0.77 21.51
N LYS A 32 5.64 0.10 20.71
CA LYS A 32 5.02 0.58 19.46
C LYS A 32 5.07 -0.55 18.43
N LEU A 33 3.92 -1.05 18.02
CA LEU A 33 3.81 -1.97 16.89
C LEU A 33 3.80 -1.13 15.60
N GLU A 34 4.95 -1.08 14.93
CA GLU A 34 5.04 -0.54 13.57
C GLU A 34 4.93 -1.70 12.58
N TRP A 35 3.81 -1.78 11.87
CA TRP A 35 3.55 -2.78 10.83
C TRP A 35 4.25 -2.39 9.52
N VAL A 36 5.57 -2.18 9.58
CA VAL A 36 6.39 -1.81 8.42
C VAL A 36 7.20 -3.02 7.98
N TYR A 37 6.92 -3.52 6.78
CA TYR A 37 7.55 -4.72 6.21
C TYR A 37 8.68 -4.36 5.26
N GLU A 38 9.62 -5.29 5.03
CA GLU A 38 10.66 -5.11 4.00
C GLU A 38 10.16 -5.61 2.64
N PRO A 39 10.15 -4.77 1.60
CA PRO A 39 9.55 -5.12 0.32
C PRO A 39 10.50 -5.91 -0.60
N ASN A 40 11.72 -6.18 -0.16
CA ASN A 40 12.74 -6.95 -0.90
C ASN A 40 12.95 -6.42 -2.34
N GLY A 41 13.04 -5.10 -2.50
CA GLY A 41 13.26 -4.44 -3.78
C GLY A 41 12.04 -4.39 -4.71
N ARG A 42 10.86 -4.85 -4.26
CA ARG A 42 9.61 -4.76 -5.03
C ARG A 42 8.93 -3.41 -4.78
N PRO A 43 8.14 -2.90 -5.75
CA PRO A 43 7.22 -1.80 -5.49
C PRO A 43 6.31 -2.14 -4.30
N ALA A 44 6.10 -1.18 -3.40
CA ALA A 44 5.39 -1.40 -2.15
C ALA A 44 4.36 -0.31 -1.86
N ASP A 45 3.38 -0.63 -1.04
CA ASP A 45 2.40 0.36 -0.55
C ASP A 45 3.04 1.31 0.47
N LYS A 46 2.45 2.51 0.64
CA LYS A 46 3.02 3.55 1.51
C LYS A 46 2.67 3.41 3.00
N TYR A 47 1.78 2.49 3.36
CA TYR A 47 1.27 2.35 4.73
C TYR A 47 2.00 1.25 5.48
N PHE A 48 2.08 0.07 4.87
CA PHE A 48 2.68 -1.12 5.49
C PHE A 48 4.01 -1.51 4.84
N ASN A 49 4.37 -0.90 3.70
CA ASN A 49 5.55 -1.27 2.93
C ASN A 49 5.51 -2.73 2.45
N LEU A 50 4.31 -3.24 2.18
CA LEU A 50 4.10 -4.57 1.64
C LEU A 50 4.29 -4.57 0.11
N PRO A 51 4.93 -5.60 -0.46
CA PRO A 51 5.06 -5.75 -1.90
C PRO A 51 3.72 -5.73 -2.62
N LEU A 52 3.62 -4.95 -3.70
CA LEU A 52 2.43 -4.89 -4.54
C LEU A 52 2.25 -6.20 -5.32
N TRP A 53 1.04 -6.77 -5.25
CA TRP A 53 0.69 -8.00 -5.95
C TRP A 53 0.66 -7.83 -7.48
N LEU A 54 0.09 -6.72 -7.94
CA LEU A 54 -0.05 -6.40 -9.35
C LEU A 54 1.22 -5.73 -9.85
N THR A 55 2.23 -6.53 -10.18
CA THR A 55 3.53 -6.09 -10.67
C THR A 55 4.00 -6.94 -11.84
N GLU A 56 4.62 -6.30 -12.84
CA GLU A 56 5.15 -6.98 -14.03
C GLU A 56 6.39 -6.24 -14.57
N ASN A 57 7.39 -6.97 -15.06
CA ASN A 57 8.56 -6.34 -15.68
C ASN A 57 8.26 -5.94 -17.13
N VAL A 58 8.57 -4.71 -17.49
CA VAL A 58 8.45 -4.15 -18.83
C VAL A 58 9.80 -3.53 -19.21
N LYS A 59 10.59 -4.24 -20.01
CA LYS A 59 11.90 -3.77 -20.51
C LYS A 59 12.86 -3.32 -19.39
N GLY A 60 12.92 -4.05 -18.28
CA GLY A 60 13.79 -3.72 -17.15
C GLY A 60 13.17 -2.78 -16.12
N GLU A 61 12.05 -2.14 -16.46
CA GLU A 61 11.25 -1.33 -15.53
C GLU A 61 10.12 -2.16 -14.91
N VAL A 62 9.64 -1.81 -13.71
CA VAL A 62 8.54 -2.53 -13.05
C VAL A 62 7.25 -1.74 -13.17
N LEU A 63 6.31 -2.26 -13.96
CA LEU A 63 4.91 -1.83 -13.95
C LEU A 63 4.27 -2.28 -12.64
N TRP A 64 3.47 -1.41 -12.02
CA TRP A 64 2.75 -1.74 -10.80
C TRP A 64 1.37 -1.09 -10.74
N ALA A 65 0.44 -1.73 -10.06
CA ALA A 65 -0.86 -1.18 -9.69
C ALA A 65 -1.18 -1.53 -8.23
N ILE A 66 -2.02 -0.70 -7.61
CA ILE A 66 -2.37 -0.85 -6.17
C ILE A 66 -3.51 -1.86 -6.01
N ASN A 67 -4.43 -1.88 -6.97
CA ASN A 67 -5.57 -2.80 -7.05
C ASN A 67 -6.09 -2.81 -8.51
N TYR A 68 -7.07 -3.66 -8.80
CA TYR A 68 -7.63 -3.77 -10.16
C TYR A 68 -8.32 -2.50 -10.67
N LYS A 69 -8.92 -1.68 -9.78
CA LYS A 69 -9.48 -0.38 -10.19
C LYS A 69 -8.40 0.59 -10.66
N HIS A 70 -7.25 0.61 -9.97
CA HIS A 70 -6.08 1.36 -10.41
C HIS A 70 -5.54 0.81 -11.73
N LEU A 71 -5.49 -0.52 -11.88
CA LEU A 71 -5.02 -1.16 -13.11
C LEU A 71 -5.90 -0.81 -14.33
N ASP A 72 -7.23 -0.86 -14.19
CA ASP A 72 -8.20 -0.46 -15.21
C ASP A 72 -8.05 1.04 -15.55
N TYR A 73 -7.92 1.90 -14.54
CA TYR A 73 -7.67 3.32 -14.75
C TYR A 73 -6.36 3.57 -15.52
N LEU A 74 -5.28 2.84 -15.20
CA LEU A 74 -4.01 2.92 -15.95
C LEU A 74 -4.21 2.51 -17.41
N LYS A 75 -4.97 1.45 -17.67
CA LYS A 75 -5.27 0.98 -19.02
C LYS A 75 -5.96 2.06 -19.84
N GLN A 76 -7.05 2.61 -19.32
CA GLN A 76 -7.82 3.67 -19.97
C GLN A 76 -6.96 4.91 -20.24
N TYR A 77 -6.18 5.34 -19.25
CA TYR A 77 -5.29 6.49 -19.39
C TYR A 77 -4.17 6.28 -20.43
N ILE A 78 -3.58 5.09 -20.48
CA ILE A 78 -2.48 4.78 -21.40
C ILE A 78 -2.98 4.61 -22.84
N GLN A 79 -4.17 4.03 -23.00
CA GLN A 79 -4.86 3.85 -24.28
C GLN A 79 -5.37 5.18 -24.86
N ALA A 80 -5.70 6.16 -24.02
CA ALA A 80 -6.18 7.45 -24.48
C ALA A 80 -5.18 8.14 -25.44
N ASP A 81 -5.67 8.52 -26.63
CA ASP A 81 -4.89 9.27 -27.61
C ASP A 81 -4.67 10.72 -27.20
N LEU A 82 -5.69 11.34 -26.59
CA LEU A 82 -5.57 12.63 -25.93
C LEU A 82 -5.69 12.45 -24.42
N ARG A 83 -4.68 12.92 -23.68
CA ARG A 83 -4.65 12.89 -22.22
C ARG A 83 -4.95 14.29 -21.72
N GLU A 84 -6.21 14.53 -21.38
CA GLU A 84 -6.65 15.83 -20.89
C GLU A 84 -6.09 16.10 -19.49
N ARG A 85 -5.35 17.20 -19.36
CA ARG A 85 -5.10 17.80 -18.05
C ARG A 85 -6.31 18.66 -17.72
N ASN A 86 -7.25 18.10 -16.98
CA ASN A 86 -8.26 18.90 -16.32
C ASN A 86 -7.52 19.93 -15.47
N GLY A 87 -7.79 21.23 -15.65
CA GLY A 87 -7.08 22.38 -15.05
C GLY A 87 -7.13 22.48 -13.52
N ARG A 88 -7.20 21.34 -12.83
CA ARG A 88 -7.06 21.20 -11.38
C ARG A 88 -5.62 21.53 -10.98
N LEU A 89 -5.50 22.49 -10.08
CA LEU A 89 -4.32 22.66 -9.23
C LEU A 89 -4.27 21.52 -8.22
N GLY A 90 -3.51 20.47 -8.52
CA GLY A 90 -3.29 19.33 -7.61
C GLY A 90 -2.62 18.16 -8.29
N TRP A 91 -1.87 17.37 -7.53
CA TRP A 91 -1.05 16.27 -8.04
C TRP A 91 -1.94 15.06 -8.28
N THR A 92 -2.44 14.89 -9.51
CA THR A 92 -3.23 13.71 -9.86
C THR A 92 -2.35 12.46 -9.79
N MET A 93 -2.96 11.30 -9.53
CA MET A 93 -2.24 10.01 -9.49
C MET A 93 -1.39 9.78 -10.75
N VAL A 94 -1.90 10.25 -11.89
CA VAL A 94 -1.28 10.21 -13.21
C VAL A 94 0.03 10.98 -13.29
N GLU A 95 0.11 12.15 -12.68
CA GLU A 95 1.30 13.00 -12.73
C GLU A 95 2.47 12.38 -11.96
N LYS A 96 2.15 11.57 -10.95
CA LYS A 96 3.13 10.81 -10.16
C LYS A 96 3.60 9.53 -10.86
N LEU A 97 3.01 9.14 -11.98
CA LEU A 97 3.45 7.95 -12.70
C LEU A 97 4.83 8.16 -13.32
N PRO A 98 5.70 7.13 -13.29
CA PRO A 98 6.98 7.15 -13.98
C PRO A 98 6.83 7.53 -15.45
N GLU A 99 7.76 8.34 -15.96
CA GLU A 99 7.66 8.84 -17.33
C GLU A 99 7.69 7.72 -18.37
N TRP A 100 8.47 6.67 -18.12
CA TRP A 100 8.55 5.50 -19.00
C TRP A 100 7.19 4.80 -19.18
N MET A 101 6.34 4.81 -18.14
CA MET A 101 5.02 4.17 -18.16
C MET A 101 4.02 4.98 -19.00
N LYS A 102 4.20 6.30 -19.03
CA LYS A 102 3.38 7.23 -19.82
C LYS A 102 3.88 7.38 -21.26
N SER A 103 5.14 7.08 -21.53
CA SER A 103 5.77 7.27 -22.83
C SER A 103 5.05 6.50 -23.95
N ALA A 104 4.75 7.19 -25.06
CA ALA A 104 4.12 6.59 -26.23
C ALA A 104 4.92 5.40 -26.79
N LYS A 105 6.26 5.44 -26.68
CA LYS A 105 7.16 4.36 -27.14
C LYS A 105 6.97 3.04 -26.38
N ASN A 106 6.41 3.11 -25.17
CA ASN A 106 6.17 1.94 -24.33
C ASN A 106 4.69 1.56 -24.27
N ARG A 107 3.80 2.31 -24.92
CA ARG A 107 2.34 2.13 -24.85
C ARG A 107 1.92 0.67 -25.07
N GLU A 108 2.37 0.07 -26.17
CA GLU A 108 2.01 -1.31 -26.51
C GLU A 108 2.52 -2.32 -25.48
N SER A 109 3.78 -2.19 -25.05
CA SER A 109 4.38 -3.08 -24.05
C SER A 109 3.70 -2.96 -22.69
N VAL A 110 3.33 -1.75 -22.28
CA VAL A 110 2.64 -1.50 -21.01
C VAL A 110 1.21 -2.04 -21.06
N ILE A 111 0.47 -1.83 -22.17
CA ILE A 111 -0.89 -2.39 -22.32
C ILE A 111 -0.85 -3.92 -22.24
N LYS A 112 0.08 -4.57 -22.94
CA LYS A 112 0.26 -6.04 -22.87
C LYS A 112 0.53 -6.52 -21.45
N ALA A 113 1.36 -5.79 -20.70
CA ALA A 113 1.64 -6.11 -19.30
C ALA A 113 0.41 -5.91 -18.40
N ILE A 114 -0.38 -4.85 -18.64
CA ILE A 114 -1.65 -4.62 -17.95
C ILE A 114 -2.64 -5.77 -18.20
N GLU A 115 -2.82 -6.19 -19.46
CA GLU A 115 -3.71 -7.31 -19.82
C GLU A 115 -3.28 -8.64 -19.21
N LYS A 116 -1.97 -8.83 -18.99
CA LYS A 116 -1.45 -9.97 -18.24
C LYS A 116 -1.82 -9.88 -16.76
N LEU A 117 -1.68 -8.70 -16.16
CA LEU A 117 -2.03 -8.46 -14.75
C LEU A 117 -3.55 -8.56 -14.48
N GLU A 118 -4.40 -8.25 -15.46
CA GLU A 118 -5.86 -8.43 -15.35
C GLU A 118 -6.29 -9.89 -15.20
N LYS A 119 -5.46 -10.84 -15.64
CA LYS A 119 -5.73 -12.29 -15.58
C LYS A 119 -5.10 -12.98 -14.37
N LYS A 120 -4.41 -12.21 -13.52
CA LYS A 120 -3.73 -12.69 -12.33
C LYS A 120 -4.69 -12.75 -11.16
#